data_AF-A0A3B9LYZ2-F1
#
_entry.id   AF-A0A3B9LYZ2-F1
#
_cell.length_a   1.000
_cell.length_b   1.000
_cell.length_c   1.000
_cell.angle_alpha   90.00
_cell.angle_beta   90.00
_cell.angle_gamma   90.00
#
_symmetry.space_group_name_H-M   'P 1'
#
loop_
_entity.id
_entity.type
_entity.pdbx_description
1 polymer ?
#
loop_
_entity_poly.entity_id
_entity_poly.type
_entity_poly.pdbx_seq_one_letter_code
_entity_poly.pdbx_strand_id
1 'polypeptide(L)'
;MRYLTVFVVSATLLMSEVTLASASAPAIAQIQNSAQEKAASLRSQLSEVEAKQSELQTRLQELDENLKPENIEHNLAGIGSTRPEELREQRRRQLEIERNGVRAQLDLLATSHTRLETAIAQAEAEAYHRSAAPVIAHSPSASPTTANSTNAATSPTRRRRVRKRKTRSTRR
;
A
#
# COMPACT_ATOMS: atom_id res chain seq x y z
N MET A 1 60.48 26.54 47.23
CA MET A 1 60.35 27.92 47.76
C MET A 1 59.36 28.65 46.86
N ARG A 2 58.05 28.50 47.08
CA ARG A 2 57.22 29.25 48.06
C ARG A 2 57.20 30.76 47.79
N TYR A 3 56.16 31.19 47.06
CA TYR A 3 55.37 32.44 47.20
C TYR A 3 54.06 32.22 46.42
N LEU A 4 53.24 31.21 46.73
CA LEU A 4 52.13 31.27 47.68
C LEU A 4 51.68 32.70 48.07
N THR A 5 50.45 33.01 47.65
CA THR A 5 49.45 33.88 48.28
C THR A 5 49.76 35.36 48.41
N VAL A 6 49.43 36.15 47.38
CA VAL A 6 48.52 37.32 47.42
C VAL A 6 48.21 37.64 45.94
N PHE A 7 47.13 37.15 45.34
CA PHE A 7 45.90 37.91 45.04
C PHE A 7 44.90 36.87 44.47
N VAL A 8 44.24 36.02 45.26
CA VAL A 8 42.94 36.28 45.94
C VAL A 8 41.82 36.82 45.02
N VAL A 9 41.95 36.76 43.69
CA VAL A 9 40.83 37.09 42.81
C VAL A 9 40.55 35.94 41.84
N SER A 10 39.34 35.40 41.95
CA SER A 10 38.64 34.71 40.87
C SER A 10 39.01 33.24 40.62
N ALA A 11 39.20 32.47 41.69
CA ALA A 11 38.51 31.19 41.73
C ALA A 11 36.99 31.48 41.79
N THR A 12 36.20 30.71 41.04
CA THR A 12 34.72 30.72 41.02
C THR A 12 34.09 31.98 40.44
N LEU A 13 33.62 31.90 39.20
CA LEU A 13 32.24 32.18 38.77
C LEU A 13 32.27 32.17 37.23
N LEU A 14 31.48 31.30 36.59
CA LEU A 14 30.17 31.69 36.06
C LEU A 14 30.33 32.85 35.05
N MET A 15 29.93 32.76 33.80
CA MET A 15 28.75 32.13 33.25
C MET A 15 28.70 32.58 31.77
N SER A 16 27.87 31.90 30.98
CA SER A 16 27.12 32.42 29.83
C SER A 16 27.39 33.88 29.46
N GLU A 17 27.71 34.19 28.20
CA GLU A 17 26.69 34.41 27.18
C GLU A 17 27.40 34.44 25.81
N VAL A 18 27.25 33.38 25.01
CA VAL A 18 27.23 33.53 23.56
C VAL A 18 25.78 33.27 23.16
N THR A 19 25.08 34.37 23.03
CA THR A 19 23.72 34.52 22.53
C THR A 19 23.51 33.78 21.22
N LEU A 20 22.77 32.68 21.31
CA LEU A 20 21.51 32.46 20.61
C LEU A 20 21.47 32.83 19.10
N ALA A 21 21.92 31.91 18.25
CA ALA A 21 21.40 31.77 16.90
C ALA A 21 20.54 30.49 16.85
N SER A 22 19.33 30.58 17.38
CA SER A 22 18.30 29.57 17.23
C SER A 22 17.79 29.58 15.78
N ALA A 23 18.45 28.84 14.89
CA ALA A 23 17.87 28.43 13.61
C ALA A 23 17.10 27.11 13.83
N SER A 24 15.91 27.22 14.40
CA SER A 24 14.95 26.11 14.46
C SER A 24 14.36 25.87 13.06
N ALA A 25 14.98 24.99 12.27
CA ALA A 25 14.34 24.45 11.08
C ALA A 25 14.70 22.98 10.79
N PRO A 26 14.19 21.99 11.55
CA PRO A 26 14.14 20.61 11.08
C PRO A 26 12.73 20.15 10.62
N ALA A 27 11.65 20.90 10.88
CA ALA A 27 10.30 20.38 10.65
C ALA A 27 9.89 20.28 9.16
N ILE A 28 10.26 21.26 8.33
CA ILE A 28 9.79 21.35 6.93
C ILE A 28 10.52 20.31 6.05
N ALA A 29 11.81 20.08 6.26
CA ALA A 29 12.57 19.06 5.52
C ALA A 29 12.07 17.64 5.81
N GLN A 30 11.74 17.33 7.08
CA GLN A 30 11.19 16.03 7.45
C GLN A 30 9.80 15.79 6.84
N ILE A 31 8.95 16.82 6.77
CA ILE A 31 7.60 16.69 6.21
C ILE A 31 7.64 16.56 4.68
N GLN A 32 8.54 17.27 3.98
CA GLN A 32 8.72 17.12 2.53
C GLN A 32 9.28 15.74 2.17
N ASN A 33 10.25 15.23 2.93
CA ASN A 33 10.73 13.85 2.73
C ASN A 33 9.58 12.84 2.85
N SER A 34 8.68 13.02 3.83
CA SER A 34 7.57 12.09 4.03
C SER A 34 6.54 12.06 2.88
N ALA A 35 6.33 13.16 2.16
CA ALA A 35 5.42 13.19 1.00
C ALA A 35 6.07 12.55 -0.24
N GLN A 36 7.35 12.84 -0.46
CA GLN A 36 8.14 12.28 -1.55
C GLN A 36 8.36 10.77 -1.37
N GLU A 37 8.61 10.31 -0.14
CA GLU A 37 8.71 8.89 0.20
C GLU A 37 7.41 8.13 -0.10
N LYS A 38 6.24 8.73 0.16
CA LYS A 38 4.94 8.15 -0.18
C LYS A 38 4.77 8.00 -1.69
N ALA A 39 5.09 9.04 -2.47
CA ALA A 39 5.03 8.97 -3.93
C ALA A 39 5.98 7.89 -4.49
N ALA A 40 7.19 7.78 -3.94
CA ALA A 40 8.14 6.73 -4.32
C ALA A 40 7.61 5.32 -4.01
N SER A 41 7.00 5.12 -2.84
CA SER A 41 6.38 3.84 -2.48
C SER A 41 5.23 3.46 -3.41
N LEU A 42 4.36 4.41 -3.77
CA LEU A 42 3.25 4.18 -4.69
C LEU A 42 3.74 3.82 -6.10
N ARG A 43 4.81 4.47 -6.59
CA ARG A 43 5.44 4.13 -7.87
C ARG A 43 6.04 2.72 -7.87
N SER A 44 6.66 2.30 -6.76
CA SER A 44 7.13 0.92 -6.60
C SER A 44 5.97 -0.07 -6.74
N GLN A 45 4.86 0.17 -6.03
CA GLN A 45 3.67 -0.67 -6.11
C GLN A 45 3.08 -0.71 -7.52
N LEU A 46 3.08 0.42 -8.24
CA LEU A 46 2.63 0.49 -9.62
C LEU A 46 3.50 -0.40 -10.52
N SER A 47 4.82 -0.34 -10.39
CA SER A 47 5.73 -1.20 -11.17
C SER A 47 5.54 -2.69 -10.89
N GLU A 48 5.24 -3.06 -9.63
CA GLU A 48 4.93 -4.45 -9.27
C GLU A 48 3.61 -4.93 -9.87
N VAL A 49 2.60 -4.05 -9.93
CA VAL A 49 1.31 -4.36 -10.57
C VAL A 49 1.48 -4.53 -12.07
N GLU A 50 2.26 -3.67 -12.73
CA GLU A 50 2.57 -3.77 -14.16
C GLU A 50 3.34 -5.05 -14.49
N ALA A 51 4.33 -5.41 -13.67
CA ALA A 51 5.04 -6.68 -13.82
C ALA A 51 4.07 -7.86 -13.77
N LYS A 52 3.17 -7.91 -12.78
CA LYS A 52 2.14 -8.98 -12.67
C LYS A 52 1.16 -8.96 -13.84
N GLN A 53 0.78 -7.79 -14.34
CA GLN A 53 -0.08 -7.68 -15.51
C GLN A 53 0.58 -8.28 -16.75
N SER A 54 1.86 -7.99 -17.00
CA SER A 54 2.60 -8.55 -18.15
C SER A 54 2.77 -10.08 -18.06
N GLU A 55 3.02 -10.61 -16.86
CA GLU A 55 3.07 -12.06 -16.61
C GLU A 55 1.71 -12.71 -16.92
N LEU A 56 0.61 -12.16 -16.38
CA LEU A 56 -0.72 -12.69 -16.61
C LEU A 56 -1.20 -12.51 -18.06
N GLN A 57 -0.79 -11.46 -18.75
CA GLN A 57 -1.06 -11.27 -20.19
C GLN A 57 -0.36 -12.36 -21.02
N THR A 58 0.90 -12.66 -20.71
CA THR A 58 1.64 -13.75 -21.36
C THR A 58 0.93 -15.08 -21.11
N ARG A 59 0.50 -15.33 -19.87
CA ARG A 59 -0.25 -16.55 -19.53
C ARG A 59 -1.59 -16.64 -20.25
N LEU A 60 -2.29 -15.51 -20.41
CA LEU A 60 -3.53 -15.45 -21.16
C LEU A 60 -3.31 -15.79 -22.63
N GLN A 61 -2.24 -15.28 -23.23
CA GLN A 61 -1.88 -15.61 -24.61
C GLN A 61 -1.55 -17.10 -24.77
N GLU A 62 -0.78 -17.68 -23.85
CA GLU A 62 -0.54 -19.13 -23.83
C GLU A 62 -1.84 -19.93 -23.72
N LEU A 63 -2.78 -19.50 -22.88
CA LEU A 63 -4.08 -20.19 -22.75
C LEU A 63 -4.92 -20.07 -24.01
N ASP A 64 -4.96 -18.90 -24.65
CA ASP A 64 -5.67 -18.68 -25.91
C ASP A 64 -5.07 -19.51 -27.05
N GLU A 65 -3.74 -19.66 -27.08
CA GLU A 65 -3.06 -20.60 -27.98
C GLU A 65 -3.43 -22.06 -27.67
N ASN A 66 -3.39 -22.48 -26.41
CA ASN A 66 -3.76 -23.84 -26.00
C ASN A 66 -5.24 -24.18 -26.25
N LEU A 67 -6.12 -23.18 -26.31
CA LEU A 67 -7.55 -23.34 -26.58
C LEU A 67 -7.83 -23.67 -28.05
N LYS A 68 -6.85 -23.47 -28.94
CA LYS A 68 -6.98 -23.83 -30.36
C LYS A 68 -7.19 -25.34 -30.51
N PRO A 69 -8.11 -25.78 -31.38
CA PRO A 69 -8.46 -27.19 -31.52
C PRO A 69 -7.24 -28.04 -31.89
N GLU A 70 -6.33 -27.52 -32.71
CA GLU A 70 -5.10 -28.21 -33.12
C GLU A 70 -4.20 -28.53 -31.92
N ASN A 71 -4.09 -27.61 -30.96
CA ASN A 71 -3.29 -27.77 -29.76
C ASN A 71 -3.95 -28.70 -28.74
N ILE A 72 -5.28 -28.68 -28.65
CA ILE A 72 -6.04 -29.63 -27.82
C ILE A 72 -5.82 -31.04 -28.35
N GLU A 73 -5.98 -31.25 -29.66
CA GLU A 73 -5.73 -32.56 -30.28
C GLU A 73 -4.30 -33.04 -30.10
N HIS A 74 -3.33 -32.15 -30.26
CA HIS A 74 -1.92 -32.49 -30.04
C HIS A 74 -1.63 -32.93 -28.59
N ASN A 75 -2.20 -32.23 -27.60
CA ASN A 75 -2.05 -32.61 -26.18
C ASN A 75 -2.76 -33.92 -25.82
N LEU A 76 -3.81 -34.28 -26.56
CA LEU A 76 -4.58 -35.51 -26.38
C LEU A 76 -4.09 -36.67 -27.27
N ALA A 77 -3.13 -36.41 -28.17
CA ALA A 77 -2.57 -37.43 -29.03
C ALA A 77 -1.88 -38.51 -28.20
N GLY A 78 -2.22 -39.77 -28.47
CA GLY A 78 -1.67 -40.92 -27.75
C GLY A 78 -2.46 -41.31 -26.48
N ILE A 79 -3.50 -40.57 -26.09
CA ILE A 79 -4.41 -41.03 -25.05
C ILE A 79 -5.36 -42.08 -25.64
N GLY A 80 -5.14 -43.35 -25.29
CA GLY A 80 -5.95 -44.50 -25.72
C GLY A 80 -7.34 -44.57 -25.07
N SER A 81 -8.11 -43.49 -25.14
CA SER A 81 -9.49 -43.46 -24.64
C SER A 81 -10.49 -43.94 -25.69
N THR A 82 -11.55 -44.60 -25.24
CA THR A 82 -12.68 -45.00 -26.09
C THR A 82 -13.60 -43.83 -26.45
N ARG A 83 -13.42 -42.66 -25.82
CA ARG A 83 -14.20 -41.44 -26.04
C ARG A 83 -13.29 -40.21 -26.17
N PRO A 84 -12.66 -40.01 -27.34
CA PRO A 84 -11.78 -38.85 -27.55
C PRO A 84 -12.55 -37.53 -27.45
N GLU A 85 -13.84 -37.52 -27.81
CA GLU A 85 -14.59 -36.28 -27.88
C GLU A 85 -14.99 -35.70 -26.51
N GLU A 86 -15.34 -36.56 -25.56
CA GLU A 86 -15.56 -36.13 -24.17
C GLU A 86 -14.28 -35.55 -23.57
N LEU A 87 -13.11 -36.11 -23.90
CA LEU A 87 -11.83 -35.60 -23.41
C LEU A 87 -11.45 -34.25 -24.01
N ARG A 88 -11.72 -34.04 -25.31
CA ARG A 88 -11.52 -32.72 -25.96
C ARG A 88 -12.40 -31.66 -25.30
N GLU A 89 -13.68 -31.97 -25.12
CA GLU A 89 -14.64 -31.04 -24.50
C GLU A 89 -14.25 -30.74 -23.05
N GLN A 90 -13.83 -31.75 -22.28
CA GLN A 90 -13.33 -31.57 -20.92
C GLN A 90 -12.10 -30.67 -20.89
N ARG A 91 -11.13 -30.90 -21.79
CA ARG A 91 -9.90 -30.10 -21.88
C ARG A 91 -10.22 -28.66 -22.27
N ARG A 92 -11.11 -28.46 -23.24
CA ARG A 92 -11.59 -27.15 -23.67
C ARG A 92 -12.22 -26.40 -22.50
N ARG A 93 -13.17 -27.03 -21.80
CA ARG A 93 -13.81 -26.44 -20.61
C ARG A 93 -12.80 -26.03 -19.55
N GLN A 94 -11.80 -26.88 -19.29
CA GLN A 94 -10.76 -26.57 -18.32
C GLN A 94 -9.97 -25.31 -18.72
N LEU A 95 -9.51 -25.25 -19.97
CA LEU A 95 -8.77 -24.09 -20.49
C LEU A 95 -9.64 -22.82 -20.51
N GLU A 96 -10.92 -22.93 -20.83
CA GLU A 96 -11.86 -21.80 -20.77
C GLU A 96 -12.05 -21.27 -19.35
N ILE A 97 -12.16 -22.15 -18.35
CA ILE A 97 -12.25 -21.75 -16.94
C ILE A 97 -10.97 -21.05 -16.50
N GLU A 98 -9.80 -21.61 -16.82
CA GLU A 98 -8.50 -21.01 -16.49
C GLU A 98 -8.34 -19.64 -17.15
N ARG A 99 -8.65 -19.55 -18.45
CA ARG A 99 -8.60 -18.29 -19.21
C ARG A 99 -9.51 -17.24 -18.61
N ASN A 100 -10.73 -17.61 -18.22
CA ASN A 100 -11.68 -16.69 -17.61
C ASN A 100 -11.19 -16.21 -16.24
N GLY A 101 -10.57 -17.10 -15.45
CA GLY A 101 -9.94 -16.74 -14.19
C GLY A 101 -8.79 -15.73 -14.38
N VAL A 102 -7.91 -15.95 -15.35
CA VAL A 102 -6.81 -15.03 -15.67
C VAL A 102 -7.32 -13.68 -16.16
N ARG A 103 -8.34 -13.65 -17.03
CA ARG A 103 -8.99 -12.40 -17.47
C ARG A 103 -9.55 -11.60 -16.29
N ALA A 104 -10.26 -12.25 -15.38
CA ALA A 104 -10.79 -11.59 -14.19
C ALA A 104 -9.69 -11.03 -13.26
N GLN A 105 -8.54 -11.71 -13.17
CA GLN A 105 -7.38 -11.20 -12.42
C GLN A 105 -6.77 -9.96 -13.10
N LEU A 106 -6.65 -9.96 -14.43
CA LEU A 106 -6.19 -8.80 -15.18
C LEU A 106 -7.11 -7.59 -15.00
N ASP A 107 -8.42 -7.78 -15.03
CA ASP A 107 -9.40 -6.71 -14.81
C ASP A 107 -9.27 -6.09 -13.40
N LEU A 108 -9.05 -6.94 -12.38
CA LEU A 108 -8.80 -6.49 -11.02
C LEU A 108 -7.50 -5.68 -10.93
N LEU A 109 -6.42 -6.14 -11.57
CA LEU A 109 -5.15 -5.42 -11.60
C LEU A 109 -5.27 -4.10 -12.37
N ALA A 110 -6.00 -4.04 -13.47
CA ALA A 110 -6.26 -2.79 -14.20
C ALA A 110 -7.00 -1.76 -13.33
N THR A 111 -7.97 -2.22 -12.54
CA THR A 111 -8.64 -1.36 -11.55
C THR A 111 -7.68 -0.89 -10.45
N SER A 112 -6.74 -1.74 -10.02
CA SER A 112 -5.72 -1.36 -9.04
C SER A 112 -4.72 -0.35 -9.61
N HIS A 113 -4.30 -0.55 -10.86
CA HIS A 113 -3.34 0.30 -11.57
C HIS A 113 -3.90 1.72 -11.69
N THR A 114 -5.11 1.89 -12.24
CA THR A 114 -5.78 3.19 -12.32
C THR A 114 -5.93 3.88 -10.95
N ARG A 115 -6.24 3.12 -9.88
CA ARG A 115 -6.29 3.67 -8.51
C ARG A 115 -4.92 4.16 -8.05
N LEU A 116 -3.85 3.41 -8.30
CA LEU A 116 -2.49 3.81 -7.95
C LEU A 116 -2.05 5.05 -8.73
N GLU A 117 -2.33 5.13 -10.02
CA GLU A 117 -2.06 6.32 -10.84
C GLU A 117 -2.73 7.57 -10.27
N THR A 118 -4.03 7.47 -9.92
CA THR A 118 -4.74 8.61 -9.31
C THR A 118 -4.17 8.98 -7.94
N ALA A 119 -3.77 8.00 -7.13
CA ALA A 119 -3.15 8.25 -5.82
C ALA A 119 -1.76 8.90 -5.95
N ILE A 120 -0.97 8.51 -6.96
CA ILE A 120 0.32 9.12 -7.28
C ILE A 120 0.10 10.58 -7.69
N ALA A 121 -0.80 10.84 -8.63
CA ALA A 121 -1.10 12.20 -9.08
C ALA A 121 -1.57 13.11 -7.93
N GLN A 122 -2.38 12.59 -7.01
CA GLN A 122 -2.81 13.32 -5.81
C GLN A 122 -1.64 13.59 -4.86
N ALA A 123 -0.80 12.59 -4.57
CA ALA A 123 0.36 12.74 -3.69
C ALA A 123 1.37 13.75 -4.25
N GLU A 124 1.58 13.74 -5.56
CA GLU A 124 2.45 14.69 -6.25
C GLU A 124 1.89 16.11 -6.22
N ALA A 125 0.59 16.29 -6.43
CA ALA A 125 -0.06 17.59 -6.30
C ALA A 125 0.06 18.14 -4.88
N GLU A 126 -0.13 17.32 -3.84
CA GLU A 126 0.07 17.72 -2.44
C GLU A 126 1.51 18.13 -2.15
N ALA A 127 2.50 17.36 -2.65
CA ALA A 127 3.92 17.69 -2.52
C ALA A 127 4.26 19.02 -3.22
N TYR A 128 3.67 19.25 -4.40
CA TYR A 128 3.81 20.52 -5.11
C TYR A 128 3.21 21.68 -4.33
N HIS A 129 1.97 21.55 -3.84
CA HIS A 129 1.33 22.60 -3.03
C HIS A 129 2.12 22.94 -1.77
N ARG A 130 2.70 21.94 -1.08
CA ARG A 130 3.53 22.17 0.12
C ARG A 130 4.86 22.84 -0.19
N SER A 131 5.44 22.57 -1.37
CA SER A 131 6.70 23.20 -1.79
C SER A 131 6.49 24.61 -2.36
N ALA A 132 5.33 24.87 -2.99
CA ALA A 132 4.96 26.17 -3.55
C ALA A 132 4.27 27.10 -2.55
N ALA A 133 3.78 26.60 -1.40
CA ALA A 133 3.17 27.43 -0.37
C ALA A 133 4.21 28.43 0.19
N PRO A 134 4.02 29.75 0.02
CA PRO A 134 4.88 30.73 0.65
C PRO A 134 4.73 30.59 2.17
N VAL A 135 5.86 30.60 2.89
CA VAL A 135 5.90 30.66 4.36
C VAL A 135 5.35 32.01 4.79
N ILE A 136 4.02 32.13 4.88
CA ILE A 136 3.43 33.25 5.59
C ILE A 136 3.67 32.94 7.06
N ALA A 137 4.63 33.63 7.67
CA ALA A 137 4.90 33.59 9.10
C ALA A 137 3.64 34.02 9.86
N HIS A 138 2.84 33.05 10.29
CA HIS A 138 1.74 33.28 11.21
C HIS A 138 2.25 33.00 12.62
N SER A 139 2.37 34.09 13.39
CA SER A 139 2.55 34.10 14.84
C SER A 139 1.53 33.18 15.54
N PRO A 140 1.92 32.41 16.58
CA PRO A 140 0.98 31.57 17.31
C PRO A 140 0.17 32.44 18.29
N SER A 141 -1.06 32.76 17.93
CA SER A 141 -2.06 33.21 18.89
C SER A 141 -3.45 32.80 18.42
N ALA A 142 -3.92 31.67 18.93
CA ALA A 142 -5.32 31.45 19.26
C ALA A 142 -5.45 30.04 19.89
N SER A 143 -5.50 30.00 21.22
CA SER A 143 -6.08 28.88 21.94
C SER A 143 -7.61 28.98 21.82
N PRO A 144 -8.33 27.95 21.34
CA PRO A 144 -9.74 27.82 21.62
C PRO A 144 -9.93 26.94 22.86
N THR A 145 -10.18 27.59 23.99
CA THR A 145 -10.88 26.98 25.12
C THR A 145 -12.33 26.75 24.69
N THR A 146 -12.77 25.49 24.59
CA THR A 146 -14.18 25.16 24.86
C THR A 146 -14.29 23.72 25.32
N ALA A 147 -14.59 23.57 26.61
CA ALA A 147 -15.13 22.36 27.17
C ALA A 147 -16.48 22.06 26.51
N ASN A 148 -16.69 20.82 26.07
CA ASN A 148 -18.04 20.27 26.03
C ASN A 148 -18.01 18.78 26.38
N SER A 149 -18.21 18.53 27.66
CA SER A 149 -18.60 17.24 28.21
C SER A 149 -20.08 17.01 27.96
N THR A 150 -20.44 16.04 27.12
CA THR A 150 -21.70 15.29 27.24
C THR A 150 -21.73 14.10 26.26
N ASN A 151 -21.77 12.90 26.83
CA ASN A 151 -22.64 11.76 26.44
C ASN A 151 -21.97 10.40 26.15
N ALA A 152 -22.41 9.43 26.96
CA ALA A 152 -22.59 8.00 26.70
C ALA A 152 -21.31 7.15 26.52
N ALA A 153 -20.80 6.48 27.56
CA ALA A 153 -21.34 5.28 28.19
C ALA A 153 -21.63 4.12 27.21
N THR A 154 -21.04 2.97 27.55
CA THR A 154 -21.42 1.57 27.23
C THR A 154 -21.01 0.95 25.88
N SER A 155 -19.92 0.18 25.90
CA SER A 155 -19.78 -1.09 25.17
C SER A 155 -20.93 -2.04 25.55
N PRO A 156 -21.49 -2.90 24.65
CA PRO A 156 -20.87 -4.21 24.41
C PRO A 156 -21.11 -4.88 23.02
N THR A 157 -20.15 -5.74 22.65
CA THR A 157 -20.33 -7.09 22.09
C THR A 157 -21.46 -7.37 21.07
N ARG A 158 -21.10 -7.63 19.80
CA ARG A 158 -21.92 -8.46 18.90
C ARG A 158 -21.09 -9.46 18.10
N ARG A 159 -20.70 -10.57 18.75
CA ARG A 159 -20.26 -11.79 18.09
C ARG A 159 -21.42 -12.39 17.29
N ARG A 160 -21.41 -12.21 15.96
CA ARG A 160 -22.37 -12.85 15.06
C ARG A 160 -21.91 -14.29 14.76
N ARG A 161 -22.37 -15.22 15.61
CA ARG A 161 -22.15 -16.66 15.51
C ARG A 161 -23.00 -17.23 14.36
N VAL A 162 -22.41 -17.50 13.20
CA VAL A 162 -23.10 -18.18 12.09
C VAL A 162 -23.16 -19.68 12.40
N ARG A 163 -24.29 -20.15 12.92
CA ARG A 163 -24.63 -21.57 13.00
C ARG A 163 -25.10 -22.03 11.62
N LYS A 164 -24.25 -22.71 10.83
CA LYS A 164 -24.73 -23.55 9.71
C LYS A 164 -24.99 -24.96 10.24
N ARG A 165 -26.27 -25.34 10.17
CA ARG A 165 -26.84 -26.65 10.53
C ARG A 165 -26.19 -27.76 9.69
N LYS A 166 -25.72 -28.80 10.37
CA LYS A 166 -25.37 -30.09 9.81
C LYS A 166 -26.67 -30.89 9.64
N THR A 167 -27.23 -30.91 8.42
CA THR A 167 -28.32 -31.84 8.08
C THR A 167 -27.70 -33.19 7.74
N ARG A 168 -27.73 -34.09 8.73
CA ARG A 168 -27.49 -35.51 8.59
C ARG A 168 -28.77 -36.11 8.00
N SER A 169 -28.75 -36.46 6.70
CA SER A 169 -29.81 -37.29 6.11
C SER A 169 -29.21 -38.65 5.76
N THR A 170 -29.36 -39.56 6.72
CA THR A 170 -29.30 -41.01 6.57
C THR A 170 -30.66 -41.51 6.08
N ARG A 171 -30.69 -42.24 4.97
CA ARG A 171 -31.68 -43.26 4.57
C ARG A 171 -31.36 -43.63 3.11
N ARG A 172 -31.40 -44.87 2.66
CA ARG A 172 -31.50 -46.20 3.26
C ARG A 172 -31.14 -47.16 2.12
#